data_AF-A0A0B6YPS4-F1
#
_entry.id   AF-A0A0B6YPS4-F1
#
_cell.length_a   1.000
_cell.length_b   1.000
_cell.length_c   1.000
_cell.angle_alpha   90.00
_cell.angle_beta   90.00
_cell.angle_gamma   90.00
#
_symmetry.space_group_name_H-M   'P 1'
#
loop_
_entity.id
_entity.type
_entity.pdbx_description
1 polymer ?
#
loop_
_entity_poly.entity_id
_entity_poly.type
_entity_poly.pdbx_seq_one_letter_code
_entity_poly.pdbx_strand_id
1 'polypeptide(L)'
;KNLGAMLRQIQGVLVPLKLLVVDKRTLEKSWKMMDKVVKLCQHPKMNLRNSPPFILDILPDTYQHLRTICAKHEDKLQTLNECEYFRTFIENLMNKCKNTTKLFRDGKDKMYDENSHYRRNLTKLSLVFSHMLAELKAIYPSGVFAGENFRITKGDAADWWKKSFGDKIIIPWKEFKGRLHESHPIGSPLEAMALKSTIDLT
;
A
#
# COMPACT_ATOMS: atom_id res chain seq x y z
N LYS A 1 -43.18 -12.07 23.56
CA LYS A 1 -43.12 -11.25 22.32
C LYS A 1 -41.74 -10.61 22.22
N ASN A 2 -40.82 -11.17 21.43
CA ASN A 2 -39.85 -10.44 20.58
C ASN A 2 -38.82 -11.41 20.00
N LEU A 3 -39.27 -12.35 19.16
CA LEU A 3 -38.40 -13.03 18.19
C LEU A 3 -38.08 -12.13 16.96
N GLY A 4 -38.63 -10.91 16.90
CA GLY A 4 -38.50 -10.00 15.75
C GLY A 4 -37.27 -9.07 15.77
N ALA A 5 -36.47 -9.06 16.83
CA ALA A 5 -35.31 -8.16 16.95
C ALA A 5 -33.97 -8.81 16.55
N MET A 6 -33.93 -10.14 16.41
CA MET A 6 -32.68 -10.89 16.21
C MET A 6 -32.38 -11.23 14.73
N LEU A 7 -33.24 -10.82 13.79
CA LEU A 7 -33.12 -11.17 12.36
C LEU A 7 -32.79 -9.98 11.42
N ARG A 8 -32.46 -8.79 11.95
CA ARG A 8 -32.08 -7.62 11.12
C ARG A 8 -30.58 -7.34 11.03
N GLN A 9 -29.72 -8.25 11.47
CA GLN A 9 -28.26 -8.13 11.31
C GLN A 9 -27.66 -9.10 10.28
N ILE A 10 -28.50 -9.89 9.60
CA ILE A 10 -28.08 -10.74 8.48
C ILE A 10 -28.47 -10.05 7.18
N GLN A 11 -27.75 -8.98 6.84
CA GLN A 11 -27.60 -8.44 5.49
C GLN A 11 -26.64 -7.25 5.58
N GLY A 12 -25.37 -7.55 5.85
CA GLY A 12 -24.28 -6.66 5.47
C GLY A 12 -24.22 -6.62 3.95
N VAL A 13 -25.06 -5.77 3.36
CA VAL A 13 -24.94 -5.34 1.96
C VAL A 13 -23.46 -5.07 1.73
N LEU A 14 -22.85 -5.78 0.77
CA LEU A 14 -21.55 -5.40 0.24
C LEU A 14 -21.70 -3.98 -0.27
N VAL A 15 -21.36 -3.00 0.55
CA VAL A 15 -21.03 -1.67 0.07
C VAL A 15 -19.77 -1.91 -0.75
N PRO A 16 -19.81 -1.75 -2.09
CA PRO A 16 -18.57 -1.74 -2.84
C PRO A 16 -17.73 -0.65 -2.20
N LEU A 17 -16.55 -0.98 -1.69
CA LEU A 17 -15.57 0.03 -1.33
C LEU A 17 -15.55 1.01 -2.51
N LYS A 18 -15.97 2.25 -2.29
CA LYS A 18 -15.85 3.30 -3.31
C LYS A 18 -14.35 3.51 -3.48
N LEU A 19 -13.77 2.71 -4.38
CA LEU A 19 -12.38 2.79 -4.74
C LEU A 19 -12.12 4.22 -5.20
N LEU A 20 -11.03 4.80 -4.70
CA LEU A 20 -10.62 6.16 -4.98
C LEU A 20 -10.60 6.42 -6.49
N VAL A 21 -11.27 7.49 -6.93
CA VAL A 21 -11.11 8.01 -8.29
C VAL A 21 -9.81 8.80 -8.33
N VAL A 22 -8.87 8.39 -9.17
CA VAL A 22 -7.58 9.02 -9.36
C VAL A 22 -7.69 10.04 -10.49
N ASP A 23 -8.02 11.27 -10.11
CA ASP A 23 -8.00 12.45 -10.99
C ASP A 23 -6.74 13.30 -10.76
N LYS A 24 -6.54 14.33 -11.59
CA LYS A 24 -5.42 15.29 -11.44
C LYS A 24 -5.36 15.88 -10.03
N ARG A 25 -6.52 16.21 -9.44
CA ARG A 25 -6.62 16.78 -8.08
C ARG A 25 -6.13 15.79 -7.02
N THR A 26 -6.46 14.52 -7.15
CA THR A 26 -6.06 13.44 -6.24
C THR A 26 -4.55 13.21 -6.32
N LEU A 27 -3.99 13.21 -7.53
CA LEU A 27 -2.54 13.12 -7.74
C LEU A 27 -1.79 14.33 -7.16
N GLU A 28 -2.27 15.55 -7.41
CA GLU A 28 -1.68 16.75 -6.81
C GLU A 28 -1.71 16.72 -5.28
N LYS A 29 -2.80 16.21 -4.71
CA LYS A 29 -2.93 16.04 -3.27
C LYS A 29 -1.95 15.00 -2.75
N SER A 30 -1.75 13.88 -3.43
CA SER A 30 -0.77 12.87 -3.02
C SER A 30 0.66 13.42 -3.07
N TRP A 31 1.02 14.21 -4.09
CA TRP A 31 2.31 14.88 -4.18
C TRP A 31 2.55 15.83 -3.01
N LYS A 32 1.59 16.70 -2.69
CA LYS A 32 1.68 17.62 -1.54
C LYS A 32 1.85 16.87 -0.22
N MET A 33 1.23 15.70 -0.09
CA MET A 33 1.34 14.87 1.12
C MET A 33 2.71 14.21 1.24
N MET A 34 3.31 13.76 0.13
CA MET A 34 4.69 13.25 0.13
C MET A 34 5.69 14.37 0.47
N ASP A 35 5.58 15.53 -0.18
CA ASP A 35 6.43 16.71 0.08
C ASP A 35 6.39 17.12 1.56
N LYS A 36 5.19 17.12 2.17
CA LYS A 36 5.04 17.39 3.59
C LYS A 36 5.81 16.39 4.46
N VAL A 37 5.76 15.09 4.14
CA VAL A 37 6.50 14.07 4.88
C VAL A 37 8.01 14.26 4.72
N VAL A 38 8.49 14.55 3.51
CA VAL A 38 9.91 14.86 3.24
C VAL A 38 10.38 16.03 4.10
N LYS A 39 9.63 17.14 4.11
CA LYS A 39 9.97 18.33 4.93
C LYS A 39 10.05 18.04 6.43
N LEU A 40 9.13 17.21 6.95
CA LEU A 40 9.18 16.78 8.36
C LEU A 40 10.43 15.93 8.65
N CYS A 41 10.80 15.05 7.72
CA CYS A 41 11.97 14.18 7.83
C CYS A 41 13.30 14.94 7.66
N GLN A 42 13.30 16.08 6.95
CA GLN A 42 14.46 16.95 6.76
C GLN A 42 14.76 17.85 7.98
N HIS A 43 13.92 17.85 9.01
CA HIS A 43 14.17 18.66 10.19
C HIS A 43 15.55 18.32 10.79
N PRO A 44 16.45 19.29 11.06
CA PRO A 44 17.85 19.01 11.41
C PRO A 44 18.03 18.05 12.59
N LYS A 45 17.17 18.14 13.60
CA LYS A 45 17.20 17.24 14.78
C LYS A 45 16.82 15.78 14.48
N MET A 46 16.34 15.46 13.28
CA MET A 46 15.98 14.08 12.91
C MET A 46 17.21 13.20 12.68
N ASN A 47 18.36 13.80 12.31
CA ASN A 47 19.64 13.11 12.09
C ASN A 47 19.48 11.80 11.30
N LEU A 48 18.68 11.82 10.23
CA LEU A 48 18.44 10.63 9.42
C LEU A 48 19.74 10.19 8.74
N ARG A 49 20.19 8.97 9.04
CA ARG A 49 21.34 8.37 8.37
C ARG A 49 20.95 8.01 6.94
N ASN A 50 21.85 8.29 6.00
CA ASN A 50 21.70 7.90 4.61
C ASN A 50 21.99 6.40 4.45
N SER A 51 21.03 5.59 4.89
CA SER A 51 21.08 4.13 4.81
C SER A 51 19.69 3.60 4.46
N PRO A 52 19.57 2.57 3.60
CA PRO A 52 18.29 1.96 3.31
C PRO A 52 17.59 1.44 4.58
N PRO A 53 16.26 1.63 4.73
CA PRO A 53 15.36 2.40 3.87
C PRO A 53 15.43 3.91 4.16
N PHE A 54 15.91 4.71 3.19
CA PHE A 54 16.08 6.15 3.37
C PHE A 54 14.91 6.94 2.78
N ILE A 55 13.97 7.36 3.64
CA ILE A 55 12.70 7.98 3.24
C ILE A 55 12.88 9.27 2.41
N LEU A 56 13.99 9.98 2.60
CA LEU A 56 14.31 11.20 1.88
C LEU A 56 14.67 10.97 0.41
N ASP A 57 15.06 9.75 0.03
CA ASP A 57 15.23 9.36 -1.38
C ASP A 57 13.98 8.64 -1.90
N ILE A 58 13.37 7.78 -1.08
CA ILE A 58 12.23 6.93 -1.48
C ILE A 58 11.03 7.78 -1.93
N LEU A 59 10.66 8.83 -1.19
CA LEU A 59 9.49 9.64 -1.54
C LEU A 59 9.69 10.47 -2.82
N PRO A 60 10.84 11.16 -3.02
CA PRO A 60 11.17 11.75 -4.32
C PRO A 60 11.17 10.73 -5.46
N ASP A 61 11.76 9.55 -5.27
CA ASP A 61 11.77 8.49 -6.29
C ASP A 61 10.35 8.02 -6.63
N THR A 62 9.50 7.84 -5.62
CA THR A 62 8.08 7.49 -5.79
C THR A 62 7.35 8.57 -6.58
N TYR A 63 7.57 9.84 -6.24
CA TYR A 63 7.02 10.97 -6.98
C TYR A 63 7.44 10.96 -8.45
N GLN A 64 8.74 10.80 -8.74
CA GLN A 64 9.25 10.80 -10.11
C GLN A 64 8.71 9.62 -10.92
N HIS A 65 8.58 8.45 -10.28
CA HIS A 65 8.03 7.29 -10.95
C HIS A 65 6.53 7.46 -11.25
N LEU A 66 5.74 8.00 -10.32
CA LEU A 66 4.34 8.35 -10.55
C LEU A 66 4.18 9.40 -11.65
N ARG A 67 5.05 10.41 -11.70
CA ARG A 67 5.09 11.40 -12.80
C ARG A 67 5.33 10.72 -14.15
N THR A 68 6.24 9.76 -14.20
CA THR A 68 6.53 8.97 -15.42
C THR A 68 5.32 8.15 -15.86
N ILE A 69 4.63 7.49 -14.92
CA ILE A 69 3.37 6.78 -15.21
C ILE A 69 2.33 7.76 -15.78
N CYS A 70 2.10 8.89 -15.10
CA CYS A 70 1.09 9.86 -15.52
C CYS A 70 1.39 10.46 -16.90
N ALA A 71 2.66 10.78 -17.20
CA ALA A 71 3.06 11.30 -18.51
C ALA A 71 2.79 10.32 -19.65
N LYS A 72 2.93 9.01 -19.42
CA LYS A 72 2.60 7.98 -20.41
C LYS A 72 1.10 7.77 -20.63
N HIS A 73 0.26 8.37 -19.79
CA HIS A 73 -1.20 8.21 -19.81
C HIS A 73 -1.92 9.57 -19.77
N GLU A 74 -1.27 10.66 -20.23
CA GLU A 74 -1.77 12.03 -20.08
C GLU A 74 -3.15 12.24 -20.73
N ASP A 75 -3.40 11.58 -21.87
CA ASP A 75 -4.68 11.59 -22.59
C ASP A 75 -5.66 10.49 -22.15
N LYS A 76 -5.23 9.61 -21.22
CA LYS A 76 -5.92 8.37 -20.83
C LYS A 76 -5.90 8.14 -19.31
N LEU A 77 -6.07 9.20 -18.51
CA LEU A 77 -6.23 9.06 -17.04
C LEU A 77 -7.38 8.11 -16.66
N GLN A 78 -8.37 7.94 -17.53
CA GLN A 78 -9.44 6.96 -17.34
C GLN A 78 -8.90 5.52 -17.28
N THR A 79 -7.90 5.17 -18.10
CA THR A 79 -7.28 3.84 -18.06
C THR A 79 -6.55 3.58 -16.73
N LEU A 80 -5.94 4.62 -16.14
CA LEU A 80 -5.36 4.50 -14.78
C LEU A 80 -6.44 4.30 -13.71
N ASN A 81 -7.64 4.83 -13.91
CA ASN A 81 -8.80 4.59 -13.04
C ASN A 81 -9.39 3.19 -13.22
N GLU A 82 -9.27 2.58 -14.39
CA GLU A 82 -9.71 1.20 -14.62
C GLU A 82 -8.75 0.20 -13.95
N CYS A 83 -7.47 0.55 -13.83
CA CYS A 83 -6.48 -0.24 -13.10
C CYS A 83 -6.78 -0.24 -11.58
N GLU A 84 -7.26 -1.38 -11.06
CA GLU A 84 -7.53 -1.56 -9.62
C GLU A 84 -6.28 -1.37 -8.77
N TYR A 85 -5.15 -1.95 -9.19
CA TYR A 85 -3.88 -1.80 -8.50
C TYR A 85 -3.48 -0.34 -8.34
N PHE A 86 -3.56 0.47 -9.40
CA PHE A 86 -3.13 1.86 -9.35
C PHE A 86 -3.97 2.69 -8.38
N ARG A 87 -5.30 2.48 -8.36
CA ARG A 87 -6.19 3.15 -7.40
C ARG A 87 -5.87 2.75 -5.96
N THR A 88 -5.71 1.45 -5.70
CA THR A 88 -5.34 0.94 -4.38
C THR A 88 -3.99 1.47 -3.93
N PHE A 89 -3.01 1.54 -4.84
CA PHE A 89 -1.70 2.10 -4.56
C PHE A 89 -1.76 3.58 -4.14
N ILE A 90 -2.47 4.42 -4.91
CA ILE A 90 -2.61 5.85 -4.60
C ILE A 90 -3.34 6.06 -3.28
N GLU A 91 -4.42 5.31 -3.02
CA GLU A 91 -5.13 5.37 -1.75
C GLU A 91 -4.21 4.99 -0.58
N ASN A 92 -3.45 3.90 -0.72
CA ASN A 92 -2.52 3.43 0.30
C ASN A 92 -1.42 4.48 0.55
N LEU A 93 -0.82 5.03 -0.50
CA LEU A 93 0.20 6.08 -0.42
C LEU A 93 -0.30 7.28 0.38
N MET A 94 -1.49 7.79 0.05
CA MET A 94 -2.09 8.90 0.77
C MET A 94 -2.32 8.55 2.24
N ASN A 95 -2.81 7.35 2.55
CA ASN A 95 -3.02 6.92 3.92
C ASN A 95 -1.70 6.78 4.71
N LYS A 96 -0.65 6.23 4.10
CA LYS A 96 0.68 6.16 4.73
C LYS A 96 1.29 7.55 4.96
N CYS A 97 1.13 8.49 4.04
CA CYS A 97 1.55 9.88 4.27
C CYS A 97 0.76 10.55 5.41
N LYS A 98 -0.56 10.33 5.51
CA LYS A 98 -1.37 10.81 6.66
C LYS A 98 -0.89 10.22 7.98
N ASN A 99 -0.65 8.92 8.02
CA ASN A 99 -0.18 8.21 9.21
C ASN A 99 1.19 8.72 9.64
N THR A 100 2.10 8.95 8.69
CA THR A 100 3.42 9.53 8.96
C THR A 100 3.29 10.95 9.51
N THR A 101 2.47 11.79 8.88
CA THR A 101 2.22 13.16 9.39
C THR A 101 1.62 13.14 10.80
N LYS A 102 0.69 12.22 11.09
CA LYS A 102 0.12 12.01 12.41
C LYS A 102 1.18 11.57 13.41
N LEU A 103 2.09 10.66 13.04
CA LEU A 103 3.19 10.21 13.88
C LEU A 103 4.07 11.38 14.34
N PHE A 104 4.44 12.28 13.44
CA PHE A 104 5.21 13.49 13.79
C PHE A 104 4.45 14.40 14.75
N ARG A 105 3.17 14.65 14.49
CA ARG A 105 2.32 15.49 15.35
C ARG A 105 2.17 14.91 16.76
N ASP A 106 1.94 13.61 16.85
CA ASP A 106 1.70 12.92 18.11
C ASP A 106 3.02 12.69 18.88
N GLY A 107 4.14 12.49 18.16
CA GLY A 107 5.46 12.28 18.73
C GLY A 107 6.15 13.53 19.24
N LYS A 108 5.95 14.68 18.58
CA LYS A 108 6.60 15.97 18.92
C LYS A 108 8.11 15.78 19.15
N ASP A 109 8.63 16.19 20.30
CA ASP A 109 10.06 16.09 20.63
C ASP A 109 10.57 14.64 20.68
N LYS A 110 9.70 13.66 20.93
CA LYS A 110 10.08 12.24 20.89
C LYS A 110 10.46 11.76 19.49
N MET A 111 10.13 12.51 18.43
CA MET A 111 10.63 12.22 17.08
C MET A 111 12.15 12.36 16.96
N TYR A 112 12.76 13.19 17.82
CA TYR A 112 14.20 13.49 17.80
C TYR A 112 15.02 12.57 18.71
N ASP A 113 14.35 11.77 19.56
CA ASP A 113 15.00 10.70 20.31
C ASP A 113 15.07 9.44 19.44
N GLU A 114 16.27 9.06 19.04
CA GLU A 114 16.55 7.88 18.18
C GLU A 114 16.00 6.57 18.77
N ASN A 115 15.91 6.45 20.10
CA ASN A 115 15.46 5.25 20.79
C ASN A 115 13.94 5.21 21.02
N SER A 116 13.24 6.32 20.73
CA SER A 116 11.82 6.43 21.00
C SER A 116 11.01 5.45 20.13
N HIS A 117 9.83 5.06 20.62
CA HIS A 117 8.92 4.22 19.83
C HIS A 117 8.40 4.97 18.59
N TYR A 118 8.28 6.30 18.64
CA TYR A 118 7.91 7.11 17.47
C TYR A 118 8.97 7.01 16.38
N ARG A 119 10.24 7.03 16.77
CA ARG A 119 11.36 6.98 15.84
C ARG A 119 11.53 5.61 15.21
N ARG A 120 11.33 4.54 15.99
CA ARG A 120 11.18 3.16 15.50
C ARG A 120 9.99 3.00 14.55
N ASN A 121 8.84 3.62 14.84
CA ASN A 121 7.68 3.59 13.96
C ASN A 121 7.93 4.33 12.64
N LEU A 122 8.69 5.43 12.64
CA LEU A 122 9.11 6.10 11.40
C LEU A 122 10.01 5.20 10.55
N THR A 123 10.94 4.46 11.18
CA THR A 123 11.77 3.48 10.46
C THR A 123 10.91 2.38 9.83
N LYS A 124 9.92 1.85 10.55
CA LYS A 124 8.96 0.89 10.00
C LYS A 124 8.18 1.47 8.81
N LEU A 125 7.67 2.71 8.92
CA LEU A 125 6.99 3.38 7.81
C LEU A 125 7.92 3.61 6.61
N SER A 126 9.19 3.92 6.85
CA SER A 126 10.19 4.09 5.79
C SER A 126 10.42 2.78 5.03
N LEU A 127 10.46 1.65 5.74
CA LEU A 127 10.51 0.32 5.13
C LEU A 127 9.27 0.03 4.28
N VAL A 128 8.08 0.36 4.79
CA VAL A 128 6.82 0.20 4.04
C VAL A 128 6.83 1.05 2.76
N PHE A 129 7.23 2.32 2.83
CA PHE A 129 7.38 3.15 1.62
C PHE A 129 8.39 2.54 0.63
N SER A 130 9.47 1.93 1.12
CA SER A 130 10.43 1.23 0.27
C SER A 130 9.79 0.04 -0.47
N HIS A 131 8.97 -0.76 0.22
CA HIS A 131 8.25 -1.88 -0.39
C HIS A 131 7.21 -1.39 -1.41
N MET A 132 6.47 -0.33 -1.09
CA MET A 132 5.53 0.30 -2.01
C MET A 132 6.22 0.77 -3.30
N LEU A 133 7.38 1.43 -3.19
CA LEU A 133 8.13 1.88 -4.37
C LEU A 133 8.64 0.70 -5.21
N ALA A 134 9.15 -0.35 -4.57
CA ALA A 134 9.62 -1.55 -5.26
C ALA A 134 8.48 -2.24 -6.02
N GLU A 135 7.32 -2.39 -5.38
CA GLU A 135 6.11 -2.94 -5.99
C GLU A 135 5.65 -2.09 -7.18
N LEU A 136 5.56 -0.77 -7.02
CA LEU A 136 5.16 0.15 -8.09
C LEU A 136 6.08 0.03 -9.30
N LYS A 137 7.41 -0.01 -9.09
CA LYS A 137 8.40 -0.17 -10.17
C LYS A 137 8.29 -1.54 -10.85
N ALA A 138 7.86 -2.58 -10.14
CA ALA A 138 7.67 -3.91 -10.70
C ALA A 138 6.39 -4.01 -11.54
N ILE A 139 5.30 -3.36 -11.12
CA ILE A 139 4.03 -3.35 -11.87
C ILE A 139 4.03 -2.33 -13.00
N TYR A 140 4.75 -1.22 -12.84
CA TYR A 140 4.91 -0.16 -13.85
C TYR A 140 6.37 0.03 -14.27
N PRO A 141 7.05 -0.99 -14.84
CA PRO A 141 8.42 -0.81 -15.30
C PRO A 141 8.52 0.32 -16.32
N SER A 142 9.40 1.28 -16.05
CA SER A 142 9.53 2.51 -16.85
C SER A 142 8.19 3.27 -17.07
N GLY A 143 7.24 3.16 -16.14
CA GLY A 143 5.95 3.84 -16.18
C GLY A 143 4.88 3.22 -17.09
N VAL A 144 5.11 2.02 -17.64
CA VAL A 144 4.11 1.29 -18.45
C VAL A 144 3.56 0.14 -17.63
N PHE A 145 2.24 -0.05 -17.62
CA PHE A 145 1.64 -1.18 -16.93
C PHE A 145 2.14 -2.50 -17.51
N ALA A 146 2.72 -3.34 -16.66
CA ALA A 146 3.20 -4.68 -17.00
C ALA A 146 2.76 -5.72 -15.95
N GLY A 147 1.72 -5.41 -15.16
CA GLY A 147 1.22 -6.29 -14.11
C GLY A 147 0.79 -7.66 -14.64
N GLU A 148 0.18 -7.70 -15.83
CA GLU A 148 -0.22 -8.95 -16.51
C GLU A 148 1.00 -9.84 -16.85
N ASN A 149 2.17 -9.23 -17.03
CA ASN A 149 3.41 -9.93 -17.33
C ASN A 149 4.27 -10.17 -16.07
N PHE A 150 3.72 -9.93 -14.87
CA PHE A 150 4.46 -10.14 -13.63
C PHE A 150 4.79 -11.62 -13.47
N ARG A 151 6.09 -11.92 -13.37
CA ARG A 151 6.58 -13.30 -13.28
C ARG A 151 6.85 -13.68 -11.83
N ILE A 152 6.02 -14.56 -11.29
CA ILE A 152 6.29 -15.22 -10.00
C ILE A 152 7.50 -16.15 -10.17
N THR A 153 8.50 -16.00 -9.29
CA THR A 153 9.81 -16.69 -9.42
C THR A 153 9.74 -18.21 -9.22
N LYS A 154 8.89 -18.67 -8.29
CA LYS A 154 8.75 -20.10 -7.97
C LYS A 154 7.61 -20.70 -8.79
N GLY A 155 7.89 -21.74 -9.56
CA GLY A 155 6.93 -22.39 -10.48
C GLY A 155 5.64 -22.79 -9.76
N ASP A 156 5.74 -23.56 -8.68
CA ASP A 156 4.58 -24.02 -7.92
C ASP A 156 3.69 -22.87 -7.41
N ALA A 157 4.30 -21.77 -6.99
CA ALA A 157 3.57 -20.57 -6.55
C ALA A 157 2.91 -19.84 -7.72
N ALA A 158 3.55 -19.83 -8.90
CA ALA A 158 2.99 -19.26 -10.12
C ALA A 158 1.75 -20.06 -10.59
N ASP A 159 1.87 -21.38 -10.61
CA ASP A 159 0.78 -22.28 -10.99
C ASP A 159 -0.40 -22.18 -10.01
N TRP A 160 -0.10 -22.11 -8.71
CA TRP A 160 -1.12 -21.88 -7.69
C TRP A 160 -1.83 -20.54 -7.89
N TRP A 161 -1.10 -19.44 -8.09
CA TRP A 161 -1.70 -18.13 -8.31
C TRP A 161 -2.60 -18.11 -9.55
N LYS A 162 -2.11 -18.61 -10.68
CA LYS A 162 -2.85 -18.66 -11.94
C LYS A 162 -4.12 -19.51 -11.81
N LYS A 163 -4.05 -20.65 -11.11
CA LYS A 163 -5.21 -21.51 -10.82
C LYS A 163 -6.23 -20.83 -9.90
N SER A 164 -5.77 -20.11 -8.88
CA SER A 164 -6.64 -19.50 -7.87
C SER A 164 -7.26 -18.16 -8.28
N PHE A 165 -6.53 -17.34 -9.03
CA PHE A 165 -6.86 -15.94 -9.30
C PHE A 165 -6.75 -15.50 -10.76
N GLY A 166 -6.27 -16.37 -11.66
CA GLY A 166 -6.09 -16.02 -13.08
C GLY A 166 -4.99 -14.95 -13.25
N ASP A 167 -5.30 -13.90 -14.00
CA ASP A 167 -4.40 -12.78 -14.31
C ASP A 167 -4.54 -11.59 -13.36
N LYS A 168 -5.25 -11.76 -12.24
CA LYS A 168 -5.36 -10.71 -11.22
C LYS A 168 -3.98 -10.42 -10.63
N ILE A 169 -3.66 -9.13 -10.51
CA ILE A 169 -2.39 -8.65 -9.94
C ILE A 169 -2.51 -8.20 -8.49
N ILE A 170 -3.74 -7.97 -8.03
CA ILE A 170 -4.06 -7.59 -6.67
C ILE A 170 -5.38 -8.27 -6.30
N ILE A 171 -5.49 -8.71 -5.05
CA ILE A 171 -6.71 -9.32 -4.53
C ILE A 171 -6.93 -8.93 -3.06
N PRO A 172 -8.19 -8.96 -2.58
CA PRO A 172 -8.46 -8.76 -1.17
C PRO A 172 -7.85 -9.87 -0.31
N TRP A 173 -7.29 -9.51 0.85
CA TRP A 173 -6.75 -10.47 1.84
C TRP A 173 -7.71 -11.61 2.17
N LYS A 174 -9.02 -11.32 2.27
CA LYS A 174 -10.04 -12.35 2.57
C LYS A 174 -10.10 -13.43 1.47
N GLU A 175 -9.98 -13.03 0.21
CA GLU A 175 -9.96 -13.92 -0.94
C GLU A 175 -8.66 -14.73 -0.97
N PHE A 176 -7.51 -14.06 -0.80
CA PHE A 176 -6.20 -14.72 -0.71
C PHE A 176 -6.19 -15.80 0.37
N LYS A 177 -6.59 -15.44 1.60
CA LYS A 177 -6.62 -16.34 2.75
C LYS A 177 -7.52 -17.55 2.50
N GLY A 178 -8.68 -17.35 1.88
CA GLY A 178 -9.62 -18.43 1.56
C GLY A 178 -9.00 -19.47 0.63
N ARG A 179 -8.45 -19.02 -0.50
CA ARG A 179 -7.78 -19.90 -1.48
C ARG A 179 -6.52 -20.55 -0.92
N LEU A 180 -5.75 -19.81 -0.12
CA LEU A 180 -4.54 -20.36 0.48
C LEU A 180 -4.89 -21.49 1.45
N HIS A 181 -5.93 -21.31 2.28
CA HIS A 181 -6.38 -22.33 3.21
C HIS A 181 -6.78 -23.66 2.54
N GLU A 182 -7.33 -23.62 1.31
CA GLU A 182 -7.67 -24.82 0.53
C GLU A 182 -6.44 -25.67 0.16
N SER A 183 -5.27 -25.04 -0.02
CA SER A 183 -4.01 -25.71 -0.43
C SER A 183 -3.01 -25.88 0.72
N HIS A 184 -3.03 -24.93 1.65
CA HIS A 184 -2.15 -24.82 2.81
C HIS A 184 -3.01 -24.43 4.03
N PRO A 185 -3.55 -25.43 4.77
CA PRO A 185 -4.46 -25.18 5.87
C PRO A 185 -3.86 -24.22 6.91
N ILE A 186 -4.58 -23.13 7.16
CA ILE A 186 -4.28 -22.13 8.20
C ILE A 186 -5.05 -22.52 9.46
N GLY A 187 -4.34 -22.88 10.52
CA GLY A 187 -4.91 -23.52 11.71
C GLY A 187 -5.66 -22.58 12.65
N SER A 188 -5.21 -21.33 12.82
CA SER A 188 -5.85 -20.40 13.78
C SER A 188 -6.04 -18.96 13.27
N PRO A 189 -6.96 -18.18 13.86
CA PRO A 189 -7.07 -16.75 13.56
C PRO A 189 -5.80 -15.96 13.88
N LEU A 190 -5.04 -16.35 14.92
CA LEU A 190 -3.76 -15.72 15.27
C LEU A 190 -2.70 -15.98 14.21
N GLU A 191 -2.63 -17.22 13.71
CA GLU A 191 -1.77 -17.59 12.60
C GLU A 191 -2.13 -16.81 11.33
N ALA A 192 -3.42 -16.67 11.01
CA ALA A 192 -3.86 -15.86 9.89
C ALA A 192 -3.43 -14.39 10.02
N MET A 193 -3.46 -13.81 11.23
CA MET A 193 -2.98 -12.44 11.46
C MET A 193 -1.46 -12.33 11.31
N ALA A 194 -0.71 -13.30 11.83
CA ALA A 194 0.75 -13.35 11.70
C ALA A 194 1.15 -13.49 10.22
N LEU A 195 0.50 -14.39 9.48
CA LEU A 195 0.69 -14.56 8.04
C LEU A 195 0.41 -13.26 7.30
N LYS A 196 -0.73 -12.61 7.58
CA LYS A 196 -1.06 -11.32 6.97
C LYS A 196 0.06 -10.31 7.20
N SER A 197 0.52 -10.14 8.44
CA SER A 197 1.58 -9.18 8.76
C SER A 197 2.94 -9.52 8.12
N THR A 198 3.13 -10.76 7.69
CA THR A 198 4.36 -11.22 7.04
C THR A 198 4.32 -10.95 5.53
N ILE A 199 3.17 -11.12 4.87
CA ILE A 199 3.07 -11.01 3.41
C ILE A 199 2.51 -9.66 2.93
N ASP A 200 1.73 -8.97 3.76
CA ASP A 200 1.12 -7.67 3.45
C ASP A 200 2.13 -6.55 3.77
N LEU A 201 3.12 -6.39 2.89
CA LEU A 201 4.26 -5.47 3.10
C LEU A 201 3.88 -3.99 2.94
N THR A 202 2.70 -3.67 2.39
CA THR A 202 2.34 -2.31 1.93
C THR A 202 1.06 -1.77 2.54
#